data_AF-A0A3D2CLG4-F1
#
_entry.id   AF-A0A3D2CLG4-F1
#
_cell.length_a   1.000
_cell.length_b   1.000
_cell.length_c   1.000
_cell.angle_alpha   90.00
_cell.angle_beta   90.00
_cell.angle_gamma   90.00
#
_symmetry.space_group_name_H-M   'P 1'
#
loop_
_entity.id
_entity.type
_entity.pdbx_description
1 polymer ?
#
loop_
_entity_poly.entity_id
_entity_poly.type
_entity_poly.pdbx_seq_one_letter_code
_entity_poly.pdbx_strand_id
1 'polypeptide(L)'
;MTQAERRRYLIATLFKEQPQYSKAEIPPSEQEQKALLRALFNIRMPKPASDEFLSVQNAYLQEEARQKGITSLADLQPIVPGLYLWQGDITALQCDAIVNAANSRLLGCFCPNHGCIDNAIHTFAGVQLRWACEELMKEQGYPERPGKAKITPAFNLPCRYVLHTVGPIIRGHLTRRDCDLLASCYGSCLELARQNRLKSIAFCCISTGEFHFPNNRAAEIAIQTVQEYQMQTPGEMEVIFNVFKDMDCKIYRELLGAT
;
A
#
# COMPACT_ATOMS: atom_id res chain seq x y z
N MET A 1 16.09 7.45 -22.02
CA MET A 1 16.90 7.06 -20.85
C MET A 1 16.72 5.58 -20.59
N THR A 2 17.81 4.84 -20.41
CA THR A 2 17.81 3.46 -19.89
C THR A 2 17.38 3.44 -18.42
N GLN A 3 17.02 2.27 -17.87
CA GLN A 3 16.60 2.17 -16.47
C GLN A 3 17.70 2.63 -15.48
N ALA A 4 18.96 2.32 -15.79
CA ALA A 4 20.12 2.78 -15.01
C ALA A 4 20.35 4.30 -15.10
N GLU A 5 20.09 4.93 -16.25
CA GLU A 5 20.16 6.38 -16.41
C GLU A 5 19.03 7.08 -15.62
N ARG A 6 17.80 6.57 -15.71
CA ARG A 6 16.66 7.11 -14.94
C ARG A 6 16.95 7.07 -13.44
N ARG A 7 17.43 5.92 -12.93
CA ARG A 7 17.78 5.75 -11.51
C ARG A 7 18.84 6.75 -11.05
N ARG A 8 19.94 6.88 -11.80
CA ARG A 8 21.02 7.82 -11.47
C ARG A 8 20.55 9.28 -11.52
N TYR A 9 19.73 9.64 -12.51
CA TYR A 9 19.11 10.96 -12.60
C TYR A 9 18.24 11.26 -11.37
N LEU A 10 17.37 10.33 -10.98
CA LEU A 10 16.48 10.52 -9.82
C LEU A 10 17.27 10.71 -8.53
N ILE A 11 18.31 9.89 -8.31
CA ILE A 11 19.21 10.03 -7.14
C ILE A 11 19.88 11.40 -7.15
N ALA A 12 20.49 11.80 -8.28
CA ALA A 12 21.17 13.08 -8.41
C ALA A 12 20.24 14.27 -8.16
N THR A 13 19.00 14.21 -8.65
CA THR A 13 18.00 15.26 -8.42
C THR A 13 17.56 15.31 -6.95
N LEU A 14 17.35 14.16 -6.30
CA LEU A 14 16.99 14.10 -4.88
C LEU A 14 18.12 14.55 -3.95
N PHE A 15 19.38 14.32 -4.33
CA PHE A 15 20.54 14.90 -3.62
C PHE A 15 20.50 16.42 -3.62
N LYS A 16 20.20 17.05 -4.77
CA LYS A 16 20.09 18.52 -4.87
C LYS A 16 18.97 19.10 -3.98
N GLU A 17 17.95 18.30 -3.67
CA GLU A 17 16.87 18.72 -2.77
C GLU A 17 17.26 18.69 -1.28
N GLN A 18 18.39 18.07 -0.92
CA GLN A 18 18.73 17.72 0.46
C GLN A 18 20.18 18.12 0.81
N PRO A 19 20.39 19.20 1.58
CA PRO A 19 21.72 19.72 1.90
C PRO A 19 22.69 18.69 2.52
N GLN A 20 22.17 17.74 3.29
CA GLN A 20 22.95 16.67 3.92
C GLN A 20 23.62 15.72 2.92
N TYR A 21 23.15 15.66 1.66
CA TYR A 21 23.74 14.86 0.59
C TYR A 21 24.60 15.68 -0.38
N SER A 22 24.95 16.93 -0.05
CA SER A 22 25.76 17.81 -0.90
C SER A 22 27.14 17.24 -1.30
N LYS A 23 27.68 16.30 -0.52
CA LYS A 23 28.95 15.59 -0.78
C LYS A 23 28.77 14.09 -1.00
N ALA A 24 27.53 13.61 -1.11
CA ALA A 24 27.27 12.19 -1.28
C ALA A 24 27.53 11.76 -2.73
N GLU A 25 28.13 10.59 -2.90
CA GLU A 25 28.35 9.99 -4.22
C GLU A 25 27.31 8.90 -4.48
N ILE A 26 26.99 8.71 -5.76
CA ILE A 26 26.10 7.62 -6.17
C ILE A 26 26.91 6.32 -6.16
N PRO A 27 26.50 5.30 -5.41
CA PRO A 27 27.25 4.04 -5.35
C PRO A 27 27.29 3.34 -6.71
N PRO A 28 28.34 2.54 -7.00
CA PRO A 28 28.50 1.92 -8.31
C PRO A 28 27.53 0.76 -8.55
N SER A 29 27.14 0.03 -7.49
CA SER A 29 26.26 -1.13 -7.60
C SER A 29 24.81 -0.73 -7.89
N GLU A 30 24.15 -1.46 -8.80
CA GLU A 30 22.72 -1.29 -9.05
C GLU A 30 21.88 -1.52 -7.79
N GLN A 31 22.20 -2.55 -7.00
CA GLN A 31 21.45 -2.87 -5.79
C GLN A 31 21.54 -1.74 -4.76
N GLU A 32 22.74 -1.19 -4.57
CA GLU A 32 22.97 -0.05 -3.68
C GLU A 32 22.26 1.21 -4.19
N GLN A 33 22.27 1.45 -5.51
CA GLN A 33 21.52 2.56 -6.11
C GLN A 33 20.01 2.40 -5.90
N LYS A 34 19.46 1.20 -6.03
CA LYS A 34 18.03 0.94 -5.79
C LYS A 34 17.67 1.20 -4.32
N ALA A 35 18.48 0.70 -3.39
CA ALA A 35 18.30 0.95 -1.96
C ALA A 35 18.44 2.44 -1.58
N LEU A 36 19.38 3.14 -2.20
CA LEU A 36 19.57 4.58 -2.01
C LEU A 36 18.39 5.37 -2.56
N LEU A 37 17.93 5.07 -3.79
CA LEU A 37 16.79 5.75 -4.38
C LEU A 37 15.53 5.57 -3.54
N ARG A 38 15.26 4.35 -3.07
CA ARG A 38 14.15 4.06 -2.15
C ARG A 38 14.27 4.86 -0.85
N ALA A 39 15.45 4.87 -0.21
CA ALA A 39 15.70 5.69 0.98
C ALA A 39 15.39 7.17 0.74
N LEU A 40 15.87 7.73 -0.38
CA LEU A 40 15.64 9.13 -0.74
C LEU A 40 14.16 9.45 -0.96
N PHE A 41 13.40 8.57 -1.62
CA PHE A 41 11.94 8.70 -1.71
C PHE A 41 11.27 8.66 -0.33
N ASN A 42 11.71 7.78 0.57
CA ASN A 42 11.10 7.62 1.89
C ASN A 42 11.29 8.85 2.77
N ILE A 43 12.44 9.52 2.71
CA ILE A 43 12.73 10.70 3.54
C ILE A 43 12.33 12.04 2.89
N ARG A 44 11.99 12.05 1.59
CA ARG A 44 11.58 13.27 0.90
C ARG A 44 10.29 13.84 1.51
N MET A 45 10.35 15.08 1.99
CA MET A 45 9.17 15.79 2.50
C MET A 45 8.12 16.03 1.40
N PRO A 46 6.82 16.08 1.73
CA PRO A 46 5.77 16.39 0.77
C PRO A 46 6.00 17.79 0.18
N LYS A 47 6.31 17.84 -1.11
CA LYS A 47 6.36 19.07 -1.91
C LYS A 47 6.16 18.73 -3.39
N PRO A 48 5.72 19.70 -4.21
CA PRO A 48 5.67 19.53 -5.65
C PRO A 48 7.02 19.06 -6.23
N ALA A 49 6.96 18.33 -7.33
CA ALA A 49 8.11 17.94 -8.13
C ALA A 49 7.95 18.50 -9.54
N SER A 50 9.05 18.73 -10.26
CA SER A 50 9.00 19.22 -11.64
C SER A 50 8.44 18.14 -12.58
N ASP A 51 7.83 18.58 -13.69
CA ASP A 51 7.30 17.67 -14.72
C ASP A 51 8.39 16.75 -15.29
N GLU A 52 9.62 17.27 -15.42
CA GLU A 52 10.78 16.48 -15.86
C GLU A 52 11.11 15.36 -14.86
N PHE A 53 11.16 15.68 -13.55
CA PHE A 53 11.39 14.67 -12.52
C PHE A 53 10.28 13.62 -12.51
N LEU A 54 9.02 14.05 -12.60
CA LEU A 54 7.86 13.17 -12.60
C LEU A 54 7.86 12.26 -13.83
N SER A 55 8.18 12.76 -15.02
CA SER A 55 8.31 11.96 -16.23
C SER A 55 9.36 10.84 -16.08
N VAL A 56 10.56 11.18 -15.59
CA VAL A 56 11.64 10.20 -15.38
C VAL A 56 11.27 9.19 -14.28
N GLN A 57 10.68 9.65 -13.19
CA GLN A 57 10.22 8.81 -12.08
C GLN A 57 9.16 7.82 -12.54
N ASN A 58 8.14 8.31 -13.27
CA ASN A 58 7.03 7.49 -13.72
C ASN A 58 7.53 6.39 -14.65
N ALA A 59 8.38 6.74 -15.63
CA ALA A 59 8.98 5.76 -16.52
C ALA A 59 9.86 4.72 -15.78
N TYR A 60 10.56 5.14 -14.72
CA TYR A 60 11.34 4.22 -13.87
C TYR A 60 10.44 3.26 -13.09
N LEU A 61 9.45 3.78 -12.35
CA LEU A 61 8.60 2.98 -11.46
C LEU A 61 7.69 2.02 -12.24
N GLN A 62 7.14 2.45 -13.38
CA GLN A 62 6.34 1.59 -14.24
C GLN A 62 7.17 0.43 -14.81
N GLU A 63 8.43 0.68 -15.16
CA GLU A 63 9.34 -0.37 -15.62
C GLU A 63 9.73 -1.32 -14.48
N GLU A 64 9.93 -0.82 -13.24
CA GLU A 64 10.13 -1.70 -12.08
C GLU A 64 8.91 -2.60 -11.85
N ALA A 65 7.68 -2.07 -11.98
CA ALA A 65 6.47 -2.86 -11.86
C ALA A 65 6.38 -3.95 -12.94
N ARG A 66 6.72 -3.65 -14.20
CA ARG A 66 6.79 -4.66 -15.28
C ARG A 66 7.81 -5.75 -14.98
N GLN A 67 9.00 -5.39 -14.50
CA GLN A 67 10.08 -6.33 -14.18
C GLN A 67 9.72 -7.25 -13.00
N LYS A 68 8.90 -6.79 -12.05
CA LYS A 68 8.35 -7.62 -10.97
C LYS A 68 7.32 -8.66 -11.47
N GLY A 69 6.72 -8.42 -12.63
CA GLY A 69 5.58 -9.20 -13.13
C GLY A 69 4.26 -8.67 -12.57
N ILE A 70 3.51 -7.95 -13.41
CA ILE A 70 2.18 -7.46 -13.03
C ILE A 70 1.20 -8.62 -13.09
N THR A 71 0.44 -8.81 -12.00
CA THR A 71 -0.66 -9.79 -11.93
C THR A 71 -1.98 -9.05 -12.05
N SER A 72 -2.86 -9.44 -12.97
CA SER A 72 -4.21 -8.88 -13.06
C SER A 72 -5.19 -9.71 -12.24
N LEU A 73 -6.22 -9.06 -11.68
CA LEU A 73 -7.35 -9.78 -11.09
C LEU A 73 -7.96 -10.80 -12.06
N ALA A 74 -7.98 -10.49 -13.36
CA ALA A 74 -8.50 -11.39 -14.39
C ALA A 74 -7.69 -12.70 -14.52
N ASP A 75 -6.44 -12.72 -14.05
CA ASP A 75 -5.57 -13.89 -14.06
C ASP A 75 -5.73 -14.73 -12.79
N LEU A 76 -6.43 -14.22 -11.78
CA LEU A 76 -6.66 -14.90 -10.50
C LEU A 76 -7.91 -15.76 -10.55
N GLN A 77 -7.87 -16.87 -9.81
CA GLN A 77 -9.05 -17.70 -9.57
C GLN A 77 -9.63 -17.38 -8.19
N PRO A 78 -10.95 -17.20 -8.07
CA PRO A 78 -11.58 -17.01 -6.76
C PRO A 78 -11.46 -18.30 -5.93
N ILE A 79 -11.23 -18.16 -4.63
CA ILE A 79 -11.29 -19.29 -3.70
C ILE A 79 -12.75 -19.64 -3.39
N VAL A 80 -13.58 -18.61 -3.23
CA VAL A 80 -15.04 -18.69 -3.19
C VAL A 80 -15.59 -17.52 -3.99
N PRO A 81 -16.86 -17.55 -4.46
CA PRO A 81 -17.40 -16.48 -5.30
C PRO A 81 -17.18 -15.09 -4.71
N GLY A 82 -16.56 -14.19 -5.48
CA GLY A 82 -16.27 -12.82 -5.07
C GLY A 82 -15.04 -12.63 -4.16
N LEU A 83 -14.35 -13.70 -3.74
CA LEU A 83 -13.19 -13.66 -2.84
C LEU A 83 -11.98 -14.38 -3.41
N TYR A 84 -10.84 -13.70 -3.40
CA TYR A 84 -9.56 -14.20 -3.91
C TYR A 84 -8.53 -14.18 -2.78
N LEU A 85 -7.59 -15.12 -2.85
CA LEU A 85 -6.38 -15.09 -2.06
C LEU A 85 -5.19 -15.04 -3.01
N TRP A 86 -4.32 -14.05 -2.84
CA TRP A 86 -3.16 -13.89 -3.69
C TRP A 86 -1.91 -13.60 -2.86
N GLN A 87 -0.91 -14.47 -3.00
CA GLN A 87 0.38 -14.28 -2.37
C GLN A 87 1.33 -13.54 -3.32
N GLY A 88 1.75 -12.33 -2.97
CA GLY A 88 2.59 -11.51 -3.86
C GLY A 88 2.81 -10.09 -3.38
N ASP A 89 3.57 -9.31 -4.16
CA ASP A 89 3.83 -7.90 -3.91
C ASP A 89 2.64 -7.04 -4.40
N ILE A 90 1.84 -6.51 -3.46
CA ILE A 90 0.65 -5.69 -3.77
C ILE A 90 0.92 -4.51 -4.71
N THR A 91 2.16 -4.03 -4.79
CA THR A 91 2.53 -2.93 -5.68
C THR A 91 2.59 -3.34 -7.16
N ALA A 92 2.47 -4.64 -7.46
CA ALA A 92 2.39 -5.22 -8.80
C ALA A 92 1.00 -5.83 -9.11
N LEU A 93 -0.02 -5.57 -8.30
CA LEU A 93 -1.38 -6.06 -8.52
C LEU A 93 -2.22 -5.05 -9.32
N GLN A 94 -2.77 -5.49 -10.45
CA GLN A 94 -3.70 -4.70 -11.26
C GLN A 94 -5.14 -5.03 -10.86
N CYS A 95 -5.76 -4.10 -10.14
CA CYS A 95 -7.16 -4.08 -9.72
C CYS A 95 -7.64 -2.61 -9.61
N ASP A 96 -8.89 -2.36 -9.22
CA ASP A 96 -9.37 -0.98 -9.09
C ASP A 96 -8.68 -0.26 -7.92
N ALA A 97 -8.56 -0.91 -6.76
CA ALA A 97 -7.84 -0.33 -5.63
C ALA A 97 -7.08 -1.33 -4.77
N ILE A 98 -6.02 -0.84 -4.14
CA ILE A 98 -5.31 -1.53 -3.07
C ILE A 98 -5.47 -0.77 -1.76
N VAL A 99 -5.39 -1.49 -0.64
CA VAL A 99 -5.46 -0.89 0.69
C VAL A 99 -4.06 -0.75 1.29
N ASN A 100 -3.74 0.46 1.75
CA ASN A 100 -2.54 0.78 2.51
C ASN A 100 -2.86 0.79 4.02
N ALA A 101 -2.10 0.02 4.79
CA ALA A 101 -2.07 0.13 6.25
C ALA A 101 -1.20 1.32 6.66
N ALA A 102 -1.82 2.48 6.75
CA ALA A 102 -1.17 3.77 6.99
C ALA A 102 -1.00 4.07 8.49
N ASN A 103 -0.17 5.06 8.78
CA ASN A 103 -0.12 5.72 10.09
C ASN A 103 -1.02 6.98 10.12
N SER A 104 -1.30 7.53 11.30
CA SER A 104 -2.25 8.66 11.47
C SER A 104 -1.88 9.95 10.73
N ARG A 105 -0.64 10.11 10.26
CA ARG A 105 -0.25 11.26 9.44
C ARG A 105 -0.61 11.09 7.96
N LEU A 106 -0.89 9.88 7.49
CA LEU A 106 -1.07 9.50 6.06
C LEU A 106 0.08 9.85 5.10
N LEU A 107 1.17 10.43 5.58
CA LEU A 107 2.30 10.83 4.74
C LEU A 107 3.23 9.66 4.36
N GLY A 108 2.83 8.42 4.57
CA GLY A 108 3.69 7.26 4.36
C GLY A 108 4.75 7.06 5.45
N CYS A 109 5.62 6.09 5.23
CA CYS A 109 6.74 5.79 6.12
C CYS A 109 7.98 6.62 5.79
N PHE A 110 8.58 7.25 6.80
CA PHE A 110 9.83 8.02 6.68
C PHE A 110 11.08 7.24 7.08
N CYS A 111 10.93 6.00 7.56
CA CYS A 111 12.07 5.15 7.88
C CYS A 111 12.68 4.61 6.57
N PRO A 112 13.94 4.93 6.25
CA PRO A 112 14.57 4.49 5.00
C PRO A 112 14.55 2.98 4.83
N ASN A 113 14.11 2.49 3.67
CA ASN A 113 14.08 1.06 3.32
C ASN A 113 13.30 0.17 4.31
N HIS A 114 12.39 0.75 5.09
CA HIS A 114 11.60 -0.01 6.06
C HIS A 114 10.70 -1.05 5.36
N GLY A 115 10.54 -2.22 5.98
CA GLY A 115 9.80 -3.34 5.41
C GLY A 115 8.28 -3.23 5.47
N CYS A 116 7.73 -2.13 5.99
CA CYS A 116 6.28 -1.97 6.12
C CYS A 116 5.59 -1.72 4.76
N ILE A 117 4.31 -2.09 4.67
CA ILE A 117 3.52 -1.94 3.45
C ILE A 117 3.36 -0.48 3.02
N ASP A 118 3.27 0.44 4.00
CA ASP A 118 3.19 1.89 3.78
C ASP A 118 4.44 2.42 3.06
N ASN A 119 5.63 1.91 3.42
CA ASN A 119 6.87 2.23 2.73
C ASN A 119 6.86 1.72 1.28
N ALA A 120 6.44 0.47 1.07
CA ALA A 120 6.39 -0.15 -0.25
C ALA A 120 5.42 0.61 -1.18
N ILE A 121 4.18 0.83 -0.75
CA ILE A 121 3.15 1.52 -1.54
C ILE A 121 3.59 2.94 -1.89
N HIS A 122 4.08 3.73 -0.92
CA HIS A 122 4.57 5.08 -1.22
C HIS A 122 5.80 5.11 -2.13
N THR A 123 6.71 4.13 -2.00
CA THR A 123 7.90 4.04 -2.87
C THR A 123 7.49 3.78 -4.32
N PHE A 124 6.60 2.81 -4.54
CA PHE A 124 6.24 2.36 -5.90
C PHE A 124 5.12 3.18 -6.56
N ALA A 125 4.30 3.90 -5.77
CA ALA A 125 3.38 4.90 -6.32
C ALA A 125 4.12 6.16 -6.82
N GLY A 126 5.21 6.53 -6.16
CA GLY A 126 6.01 7.72 -6.46
C GLY A 126 5.67 8.92 -5.56
N VAL A 127 6.49 9.97 -5.64
CA VAL A 127 6.42 11.11 -4.70
C VAL A 127 5.08 11.84 -4.70
N GLN A 128 4.29 11.73 -5.78
CA GLN A 128 2.96 12.33 -5.86
C GLN A 128 2.00 11.77 -4.80
N LEU A 129 2.12 10.50 -4.40
CA LEU A 129 1.21 9.91 -3.41
C LEU A 129 1.32 10.63 -2.07
N ARG A 130 2.55 10.89 -1.62
CA ARG A 130 2.79 11.64 -0.37
C ARG A 130 2.29 13.08 -0.48
N TRP A 131 2.44 13.72 -1.64
CA TRP A 131 1.92 15.07 -1.87
C TRP A 131 0.39 15.10 -1.83
N ALA A 132 -0.29 14.15 -2.46
CA ALA A 132 -1.74 14.03 -2.42
C ALA A 132 -2.25 13.79 -0.98
N CYS A 133 -1.57 12.93 -0.20
CA CYS A 133 -1.89 12.75 1.21
C CYS A 133 -1.69 14.03 2.04
N GLU A 134 -0.62 14.80 1.80
CA GLU A 134 -0.39 16.07 2.51
C GLU A 134 -1.55 17.05 2.28
N GLU A 135 -1.99 17.22 1.03
CA GLU A 135 -3.10 18.12 0.71
C GLU A 135 -4.42 17.65 1.35
N LEU A 136 -4.71 16.34 1.30
CA LEU A 136 -5.87 15.75 2.00
C LEU A 136 -5.82 16.00 3.52
N MET A 137 -4.66 15.85 4.14
CA MET A 137 -4.51 16.01 5.58
C MET A 137 -4.53 17.48 6.02
N LYS A 138 -4.04 18.41 5.18
CA LYS A 138 -4.20 19.85 5.41
C LYS A 138 -5.66 20.27 5.36
N GLU A 139 -6.40 19.79 4.36
CA GLU A 139 -7.84 20.05 4.23
C GLU A 139 -8.61 19.49 5.44
N GLN A 140 -8.26 18.29 5.91
CA GLN A 140 -8.85 17.71 7.11
C GLN A 140 -8.52 18.47 8.39
N GLY A 141 -7.28 18.98 8.52
CA GLY A 141 -6.84 19.77 9.67
C GLY A 141 -6.52 18.99 10.95
N TYR A 142 -6.63 17.66 10.95
CA TYR A 142 -6.27 16.80 12.10
C TYR A 142 -5.79 15.40 11.66
N PRO A 143 -5.01 14.70 12.50
CA PRO A 143 -4.53 13.34 12.20
C PRO A 143 -5.65 12.33 11.97
N GLU A 144 -5.44 11.41 11.03
CA GLU A 144 -6.42 10.40 10.67
C GLU A 144 -6.66 9.43 11.83
N ARG A 145 -7.94 9.10 12.06
CA ARG A 145 -8.34 8.28 13.21
C ARG A 145 -8.28 6.79 12.85
N PRO A 146 -7.96 5.90 13.80
CA PRO A 146 -8.05 4.46 13.57
C PRO A 146 -9.45 4.03 13.12
N GLY A 147 -9.51 3.06 12.20
CA GLY A 147 -10.78 2.54 11.68
C GLY A 147 -11.46 3.43 10.63
N LYS A 148 -10.78 4.44 10.09
CA LYS A 148 -11.26 5.31 8.99
C LYS A 148 -10.39 5.13 7.75
N ALA A 149 -10.96 5.49 6.59
CA ALA A 149 -10.30 5.37 5.29
C ALA A 149 -10.31 6.68 4.50
N LYS A 150 -9.24 6.91 3.72
CA LYS A 150 -9.10 7.98 2.71
C LYS A 150 -8.71 7.37 1.38
N ILE A 151 -9.01 8.05 0.27
CA ILE A 151 -8.70 7.56 -1.08
C ILE A 151 -7.84 8.57 -1.83
N THR A 152 -6.85 8.08 -2.56
CA THR A 152 -5.99 8.85 -3.47
C THR A 152 -5.84 8.13 -4.81
N PRO A 153 -5.46 8.83 -5.89
CA PRO A 153 -4.95 8.17 -7.10
C PRO A 153 -3.72 7.32 -6.80
N ALA A 154 -3.54 6.21 -7.50
CA ALA A 154 -2.42 5.29 -7.25
C ALA A 154 -1.12 5.64 -8.02
N PHE A 155 -1.20 6.62 -8.93
CA PHE A 155 -0.08 7.12 -9.73
C PHE A 155 0.62 6.04 -10.57
N ASN A 156 1.75 5.50 -10.11
CA ASN A 156 2.55 4.53 -10.85
C ASN A 156 2.24 3.07 -10.53
N LEU A 157 1.38 2.81 -9.55
CA LEU A 157 0.93 1.44 -9.27
C LEU A 157 0.00 0.94 -10.39
N PRO A 158 -0.06 -0.38 -10.64
CA PRO A 158 -0.98 -0.94 -11.64
C PRO A 158 -2.47 -0.83 -11.27
N CYS A 159 -2.80 -0.47 -10.03
CA CYS A 159 -4.17 -0.17 -9.62
C CYS A 159 -4.58 1.28 -9.91
N ARG A 160 -5.86 1.62 -9.77
CA ARG A 160 -6.35 2.99 -10.03
C ARG A 160 -6.28 3.87 -8.80
N TYR A 161 -6.58 3.30 -7.62
CA TYR A 161 -6.63 4.03 -6.36
C TYR A 161 -5.89 3.31 -5.23
N VAL A 162 -5.44 4.10 -4.24
CA VAL A 162 -4.98 3.61 -2.95
C VAL A 162 -5.98 4.07 -1.89
N LEU A 163 -6.51 3.12 -1.13
CA LEU A 163 -7.31 3.40 0.06
C LEU A 163 -6.41 3.30 1.30
N HIS A 164 -6.24 4.41 2.00
CA HIS A 164 -5.39 4.51 3.18
C HIS A 164 -6.25 4.35 4.43
N THR A 165 -5.97 3.34 5.25
CA THR A 165 -6.66 3.15 6.53
C THR A 165 -5.66 3.05 7.68
N VAL A 166 -6.03 3.59 8.83
CA VAL A 166 -5.20 3.54 10.04
C VAL A 166 -5.68 2.40 10.92
N GLY A 167 -4.87 1.36 11.05
CA GLY A 167 -5.16 0.21 11.91
C GLY A 167 -4.89 0.47 13.40
N PRO A 168 -5.43 -0.36 14.30
CA PRO A 168 -5.06 -0.34 15.72
C PRO A 168 -3.60 -0.77 15.92
N ILE A 169 -2.95 -0.25 16.99
CA ILE A 169 -1.59 -0.59 17.39
C ILE A 169 -1.64 -1.35 18.71
N ILE A 170 -1.12 -2.58 18.73
CA ILE A 170 -1.18 -3.47 19.90
C ILE A 170 0.09 -3.30 20.74
N ARG A 171 -0.06 -2.76 21.95
CA ARG A 171 1.04 -2.53 22.92
C ARG A 171 1.00 -3.47 24.13
N GLY A 172 0.02 -4.36 24.19
CA GLY A 172 -0.22 -5.26 25.31
C GLY A 172 -1.19 -6.37 24.89
N HIS A 173 -2.10 -6.74 25.78
CA HIS A 173 -3.13 -7.72 25.45
C HIS A 173 -4.12 -7.16 24.41
N LEU A 174 -4.49 -8.00 23.46
CA LEU A 174 -5.51 -7.69 22.46
C LEU A 174 -6.86 -7.43 23.15
N THR A 175 -7.47 -6.28 22.88
CA THR A 175 -8.78 -5.93 23.45
C THR A 175 -9.90 -6.09 22.44
N ARG A 176 -11.15 -6.09 22.93
CA ARG A 176 -12.34 -6.06 22.07
C ARG A 176 -12.34 -4.82 21.16
N ARG A 177 -11.98 -3.66 21.73
CA ARG A 177 -11.89 -2.40 20.99
C ARG A 177 -10.91 -2.48 19.83
N ASP A 178 -9.77 -3.16 20.00
CA ASP A 178 -8.81 -3.35 18.92
C ASP A 178 -9.40 -4.18 17.78
N CYS A 179 -10.15 -5.22 18.11
CA CYS A 179 -10.86 -6.03 17.12
C CYS A 179 -11.92 -5.21 16.36
N ASP A 180 -12.72 -4.42 17.07
CA ASP A 180 -13.75 -3.58 16.47
C ASP A 180 -13.14 -2.47 15.58
N LEU A 181 -11.99 -1.92 15.96
CA LEU A 181 -11.23 -0.96 15.14
C LEU A 181 -10.67 -1.59 13.88
N LEU A 182 -10.15 -2.82 13.96
CA LEU A 182 -9.68 -3.54 12.78
C LEU A 182 -10.83 -3.83 11.82
N ALA A 183 -11.97 -4.32 12.31
CA ALA A 183 -13.18 -4.52 11.50
C ALA A 183 -13.63 -3.20 10.85
N SER A 184 -13.58 -2.09 11.59
CA SER A 184 -13.91 -0.75 11.07
C SER A 184 -12.98 -0.31 9.92
N CYS A 185 -11.71 -0.73 9.90
CA CYS A 185 -10.80 -0.47 8.78
C CYS A 185 -11.30 -1.12 7.49
N TYR A 186 -11.63 -2.41 7.55
CA TYR A 186 -12.15 -3.16 6.40
C TYR A 186 -13.48 -2.56 5.92
N GLY A 187 -14.44 -2.37 6.83
CA GLY A 187 -15.75 -1.80 6.51
C GLY A 187 -15.65 -0.40 5.89
N SER A 188 -14.80 0.48 6.44
CA SER A 188 -14.60 1.83 5.88
C SER A 188 -13.98 1.80 4.49
N CYS A 189 -13.05 0.88 4.22
CA CYS A 189 -12.46 0.73 2.90
C CYS A 189 -13.47 0.21 1.87
N LEU A 190 -14.24 -0.81 2.22
CA LEU A 190 -15.29 -1.37 1.36
C LEU A 190 -16.33 -0.30 1.00
N GLU A 191 -16.80 0.44 2.01
CA GLU A 191 -17.78 1.50 1.80
C GLU A 191 -17.24 2.63 0.93
N LEU A 192 -16.00 3.06 1.16
CA LEU A 192 -15.37 4.10 0.34
C LEU A 192 -15.16 3.63 -1.11
N ALA A 193 -14.78 2.36 -1.30
CA ALA A 193 -14.65 1.77 -2.63
C ALA A 193 -16.01 1.70 -3.35
N ARG A 194 -17.09 1.33 -2.64
CA ARG A 194 -18.45 1.29 -3.19
C ARG A 194 -18.94 2.69 -3.59
N GLN A 195 -18.72 3.69 -2.74
CA GLN A 195 -19.07 5.10 -3.03
C GLN A 195 -18.36 5.63 -4.28
N ASN A 196 -17.13 5.17 -4.53
CA ASN A 196 -16.35 5.50 -5.73
C ASN A 196 -16.60 4.54 -6.91
N ARG A 197 -17.59 3.64 -6.80
CA ARG A 197 -18.01 2.68 -7.84
C ARG A 197 -16.88 1.75 -8.30
N LEU A 198 -15.98 1.40 -7.38
CA LEU A 198 -14.91 0.44 -7.65
C LEU A 198 -15.48 -0.97 -7.66
N LYS A 199 -14.96 -1.83 -8.54
CA LYS A 199 -15.38 -3.22 -8.73
C LYS A 199 -14.44 -4.22 -8.08
N SER A 200 -13.24 -3.81 -7.71
CA SER A 200 -12.29 -4.66 -7.01
C SER A 200 -11.44 -3.93 -5.98
N ILE A 201 -11.16 -4.60 -4.86
CA ILE A 201 -10.30 -4.05 -3.81
C ILE A 201 -9.38 -5.14 -3.25
N ALA A 202 -8.10 -4.83 -3.12
CA ALA A 202 -7.11 -5.72 -2.52
C ALA A 202 -6.69 -5.24 -1.13
N PHE A 203 -6.88 -6.08 -0.12
CA PHE A 203 -6.44 -5.83 1.24
C PHE A 203 -5.09 -6.49 1.51
N CYS A 204 -4.10 -5.73 1.98
CA CYS A 204 -2.94 -6.31 2.65
C CYS A 204 -3.32 -6.78 4.07
N CYS A 205 -2.44 -7.53 4.75
CA CYS A 205 -2.61 -7.87 6.17
C CYS A 205 -2.49 -6.63 7.09
N ILE A 206 -3.62 -5.93 7.34
CA ILE A 206 -3.65 -4.69 8.15
C ILE A 206 -3.21 -4.98 9.59
N SER A 207 -2.31 -4.14 10.11
CA SER A 207 -1.79 -4.17 11.49
C SER A 207 -0.97 -5.40 11.92
N THR A 208 -0.76 -6.43 11.10
CA THR A 208 -0.06 -7.67 11.52
C THR A 208 1.48 -7.61 11.43
N GLY A 209 2.03 -6.54 10.85
CA GLY A 209 3.46 -6.24 10.87
C GLY A 209 3.84 -5.38 12.08
N GLU A 210 4.26 -4.14 11.82
CA GLU A 210 4.76 -3.18 12.81
C GLU A 210 3.78 -2.84 13.95
N PHE A 211 2.48 -3.11 13.76
CA PHE A 211 1.44 -2.82 14.76
C PHE A 211 1.04 -4.04 15.60
N HIS A 212 1.69 -5.19 15.39
CA HIS A 212 1.65 -6.40 16.21
C HIS A 212 0.25 -6.99 16.46
N PHE A 213 -0.71 -6.77 15.55
CA PHE A 213 -1.99 -7.48 15.63
C PHE A 213 -1.78 -8.97 15.32
N PRO A 214 -2.25 -9.91 16.15
CA PRO A 214 -2.05 -11.34 15.92
C PRO A 214 -2.62 -11.81 14.57
N ASN A 215 -1.80 -12.46 13.75
CA ASN A 215 -2.15 -12.81 12.36
C ASN A 215 -3.44 -13.63 12.22
N ASN A 216 -3.59 -14.70 13.03
CA ASN A 216 -4.81 -15.53 13.02
C ASN A 216 -6.06 -14.69 13.28
N ARG A 217 -6.03 -13.88 14.34
CA ARG A 217 -7.18 -13.07 14.74
C ARG A 217 -7.47 -11.95 13.74
N ALA A 218 -6.43 -11.36 13.14
CA ALA A 218 -6.60 -10.37 12.09
C ALA A 218 -7.26 -10.96 10.83
N ALA A 219 -6.83 -12.15 10.42
CA ALA A 219 -7.38 -12.85 9.25
C ALA A 219 -8.86 -13.24 9.47
N GLU A 220 -9.19 -13.76 10.65
CA GLU A 220 -10.59 -14.03 11.04
C GLU A 220 -11.47 -12.78 10.91
N ILE A 221 -11.02 -11.65 11.48
CA ILE A 221 -11.75 -10.38 11.43
C ILE A 221 -11.87 -9.87 9.99
N ALA A 222 -10.81 -9.97 9.19
CA ALA A 222 -10.80 -9.55 7.80
C ALA A 222 -11.84 -10.31 6.97
N ILE A 223 -11.81 -11.64 7.04
CA ILE A 223 -12.71 -12.53 6.30
C ILE A 223 -14.15 -12.30 6.76
N GLN A 224 -14.40 -12.31 8.07
CA GLN A 224 -15.74 -12.12 8.62
C GLN A 224 -16.34 -10.78 8.17
N THR A 225 -15.59 -9.68 8.31
CA THR A 225 -16.09 -8.34 7.96
C THR A 225 -16.40 -8.25 6.46
N VAL A 226 -15.54 -8.80 5.60
CA VAL A 226 -15.74 -8.78 4.15
C VAL A 226 -16.94 -9.63 3.75
N GLN A 227 -17.08 -10.84 4.29
CA GLN A 227 -18.21 -11.72 4.00
C GLN A 227 -19.54 -11.10 4.46
N GLU A 228 -19.57 -10.52 5.65
CA GLU A 228 -20.75 -9.79 6.16
C GLU A 228 -21.14 -8.62 5.24
N TYR A 229 -20.15 -7.89 4.71
CA TYR A 229 -20.39 -6.80 3.76
C TYR A 229 -20.93 -7.33 2.42
N GLN A 230 -20.31 -8.37 1.85
CA GLN A 230 -20.74 -8.97 0.58
C GLN A 230 -22.13 -9.61 0.67
N MET A 231 -22.53 -10.15 1.83
CA MET A 231 -23.91 -10.63 2.04
C MET A 231 -24.94 -9.50 1.94
N GLN A 232 -24.58 -8.27 2.34
CA GLN A 232 -25.44 -7.09 2.25
C GLN A 232 -25.41 -6.44 0.86
N THR A 233 -24.36 -6.70 0.08
CA THR A 233 -24.12 -6.11 -1.26
C THR A 233 -23.69 -7.19 -2.29
N PRO A 234 -24.50 -8.22 -2.57
CA PRO A 234 -24.05 -9.37 -3.34
C PRO A 234 -23.62 -9.00 -4.76
N GLY A 235 -22.41 -9.42 -5.15
CA GLY A 235 -21.87 -9.24 -6.50
C GLY A 235 -21.46 -7.81 -6.86
N GLU A 236 -21.44 -6.87 -5.90
CA GLU A 236 -21.04 -5.49 -6.19
C GLU A 236 -19.52 -5.31 -6.33
N MET A 237 -18.73 -6.11 -5.61
CA MET A 237 -17.29 -5.93 -5.46
C MET A 237 -16.54 -7.26 -5.24
N GLU A 238 -15.52 -7.48 -6.06
CA GLU A 238 -14.54 -8.56 -5.88
C GLU A 238 -13.50 -8.14 -4.83
N VAL A 239 -13.18 -9.01 -3.87
CA VAL A 239 -12.22 -8.71 -2.81
C VAL A 239 -11.03 -9.67 -2.86
N ILE A 240 -9.82 -9.10 -2.91
CA ILE A 240 -8.56 -9.86 -2.88
C ILE A 240 -7.93 -9.73 -1.50
N PHE A 241 -7.74 -10.84 -0.80
CA PHE A 241 -6.84 -10.89 0.34
C PHE A 241 -5.41 -11.10 -0.19
N ASN A 242 -4.60 -10.03 -0.15
CA ASN A 242 -3.19 -10.10 -0.48
C ASN A 242 -2.37 -10.45 0.76
N VAL A 243 -1.58 -11.50 0.64
CA VAL A 243 -0.64 -11.98 1.66
C VAL A 243 0.79 -11.96 1.10
N PHE A 244 1.79 -11.86 1.98
CA PHE A 244 3.19 -11.91 1.57
C PHE A 244 3.91 -13.14 2.15
N LYS A 245 3.75 -13.38 3.45
CA LYS A 245 4.39 -14.50 4.15
C LYS A 245 3.62 -15.79 3.95
N ASP A 246 4.33 -16.91 3.90
CA ASP A 246 3.73 -18.25 3.81
C ASP A 246 2.78 -18.55 4.97
N MET A 247 3.12 -18.06 6.19
CA MET A 247 2.28 -18.20 7.37
C MET A 247 0.91 -17.53 7.16
N ASP A 248 0.86 -16.30 6.64
CA ASP A 248 -0.40 -15.61 6.37
C ASP A 248 -1.19 -16.34 5.27
N CYS A 249 -0.52 -16.81 4.22
CA CYS A 249 -1.15 -17.59 3.16
C CYS A 249 -1.82 -18.86 3.70
N LYS A 250 -1.13 -19.60 4.58
CA LYS A 250 -1.69 -20.79 5.24
C LYS A 250 -2.93 -20.46 6.06
N ILE A 251 -2.87 -19.42 6.91
CA ILE A 251 -3.99 -18.98 7.74
C ILE A 251 -5.21 -18.65 6.88
N TYR A 252 -5.05 -17.81 5.84
CA TYR A 252 -6.16 -17.43 4.98
C TYR A 252 -6.74 -18.61 4.19
N ARG A 253 -5.91 -19.54 3.70
CA ARG A 253 -6.40 -20.76 3.01
C ARG A 253 -7.26 -21.62 3.93
N GLU A 254 -6.78 -21.87 5.15
CA GLU A 254 -7.51 -22.66 6.15
C GLU A 254 -8.86 -22.02 6.50
N LEU A 255 -8.88 -20.71 6.74
CA LEU A 255 -10.10 -19.98 7.09
C LEU A 255 -11.11 -19.85 5.93
N LEU A 256 -10.64 -19.80 4.67
CA LEU A 256 -11.49 -19.74 3.48
C LEU A 256 -11.96 -21.11 3.00
N GLY A 257 -11.53 -22.20 3.65
CA GLY A 257 -11.93 -23.56 3.28
C GLY A 257 -11.24 -24.10 2.01
N ALA A 258 -10.10 -23.52 1.63
CA ALA A 258 -9.28 -24.01 0.52
C ALA A 258 -8.25 -25.03 1.03
N THR A 259 -8.64 -26.31 1.07
CA THR A 259 -7.74 -27.44 1.29
C THR A 259 -7.11 -27.93 0.01
#